data_AF-A0A2T6FDJ2-F1
#
_entry.id   AF-A0A2T6FDJ2-F1
#
_cell.length_a   1.000
_cell.length_b   1.000
_cell.length_c   1.000
_cell.angle_alpha   90.00
_cell.angle_beta   90.00
_cell.angle_gamma   90.00
#
_symmetry.space_group_name_H-M   'P 1'
#
loop_
_entity.id
_entity.type
_entity.pdbx_description
1 polymer ?
#
loop_
_entity_poly.entity_id
_entity_poly.type
_entity_poly.pdbx_seq_one_letter_code
_entity_poly.pdbx_strand_id
1 'polypeptide(L)'
;MKFFNLDNDQSPDVWVVTQLALIQSDRFAFAFHFNFFQTYLPDESALDLLALIYADTTSGEVALHLSVFKKTEELIIDIQSLPDDLMSIQQFVTANCLPIFQVSAPWELVPVHIPKPWGQEIWFTGIEARGQAAVKCNGGSIPLPWILALFPQAQQSLILLKVLDPLPDEVYGDLYFELHEKKQEVYVVTSVDKQAWPSGIGRIQLGFSSDKRREYLNENDFKKAYLDAVANYEKVRRELDRKIDGLSLSSSIDPSVAETAQYLKKCINILSQSIENKELIHTEQKLRHIMNGFVNYLPLVVGDTLAIPRRVPHALQHGVKVVEFQTPVYERKILSFAQKVITQDHWDTESALEIAEIDYTFHSTIESLIHCERLSVEQIVSFDDFLVRRINLEAGYYELEMSSYSLVMPIKGKLNLIWGDGAYQELAAGSAVLIPEELGGRYRFVAESSCLFLHALPKAFDQV
;
A
#
# COMPACT_ATOMS: atom_id res chain seq x y z
N MET A 1 32.57 -21.87 2.85
CA MET A 1 31.95 -20.85 3.74
C MET A 1 31.31 -21.55 4.93
N LYS A 2 31.13 -20.90 6.09
CA LYS A 2 30.39 -21.50 7.20
C LYS A 2 28.90 -21.62 6.82
N PHE A 3 28.36 -22.82 6.94
CA PHE A 3 26.95 -23.12 6.68
C PHE A 3 26.29 -23.65 7.96
N PHE A 4 25.09 -23.16 8.25
CA PHE A 4 24.31 -23.53 9.43
C PHE A 4 22.91 -24.02 9.05
N ASN A 5 22.31 -24.84 9.90
CA ASN A 5 20.92 -25.26 9.77
C ASN A 5 20.20 -24.86 11.06
N LEU A 6 19.24 -23.95 10.97
CA LEU A 6 18.48 -23.51 12.13
C LEU A 6 17.33 -24.50 12.38
N ASP A 7 17.19 -24.90 13.63
CA ASP A 7 16.02 -25.64 14.09
C ASP A 7 14.80 -24.71 14.12
N ASN A 8 13.60 -25.29 14.06
CA ASN A 8 12.33 -24.52 14.05
C ASN A 8 12.11 -23.65 15.29
N ASP A 9 12.79 -23.95 16.40
CA ASP A 9 12.66 -23.22 17.66
C ASP A 9 13.56 -21.96 17.72
N GLN A 10 14.41 -21.74 16.71
CA GLN A 10 15.28 -20.57 16.63
C GLN A 10 14.69 -19.51 15.72
N SER A 11 14.43 -18.31 16.24
CA SER A 11 14.01 -17.21 15.37
C SER A 11 15.20 -16.71 14.54
N PRO A 12 15.05 -16.61 13.21
CA PRO A 12 16.18 -16.38 12.32
C PRO A 12 16.76 -14.95 12.47
N ASP A 13 15.94 -13.97 12.83
CA ASP A 13 16.37 -12.61 13.17
C ASP A 13 17.29 -12.57 14.40
N VAL A 14 16.89 -13.20 15.51
CA VAL A 14 17.70 -13.28 16.74
C VAL A 14 19.01 -14.01 16.45
N TRP A 15 18.95 -15.06 15.64
CA TRP A 15 20.14 -15.81 15.25
C TRP A 15 21.10 -14.96 14.40
N VAL A 16 20.59 -14.22 13.41
CA VAL A 16 21.40 -13.29 12.59
C VAL A 16 22.07 -12.25 13.48
N VAL A 17 21.33 -11.58 14.36
CA VAL A 17 21.89 -10.58 15.29
C VAL A 17 22.98 -11.21 16.16
N THR A 18 22.77 -12.43 16.66
CA THR A 18 23.76 -13.16 17.46
C THR A 18 25.03 -13.45 16.66
N GLN A 19 24.92 -13.90 15.41
CA GLN A 19 26.11 -14.13 14.56
C GLN A 19 26.83 -12.83 14.23
N LEU A 20 26.08 -11.75 13.94
CA LEU A 20 26.66 -10.43 13.71
C LEU A 20 27.32 -9.87 14.99
N ALA A 21 26.89 -10.23 16.19
CA ALA A 21 27.58 -9.83 17.42
C ALA A 21 28.89 -10.60 17.68
N LEU A 22 29.06 -11.78 17.07
CA LEU A 22 30.23 -12.66 17.27
C LEU A 22 31.38 -12.38 16.29
N ILE A 23 31.24 -11.37 15.44
CA ILE A 23 32.26 -10.99 14.46
C ILE A 23 33.51 -10.52 15.17
N GLN A 24 34.65 -11.14 14.84
CA GLN A 24 35.97 -10.73 15.32
C GLN A 24 36.91 -10.28 14.20
N SER A 25 36.45 -10.37 12.94
CA SER A 25 37.20 -10.05 11.72
C SER A 25 36.48 -8.94 10.98
N ASP A 26 37.24 -8.04 10.34
CA ASP A 26 36.63 -6.94 9.59
C ASP A 26 35.75 -7.42 8.42
N ARG A 27 35.96 -8.66 7.97
CA ARG A 27 35.18 -9.32 6.92
C ARG A 27 34.82 -10.74 7.32
N PHE A 28 33.58 -11.12 7.06
CA PHE A 28 33.11 -12.48 7.30
C PHE A 28 31.85 -12.76 6.47
N ALA A 29 31.66 -14.03 6.14
CA ALA A 29 30.48 -14.52 5.46
C ALA A 29 29.96 -15.80 6.10
N PHE A 30 28.65 -15.96 6.08
CA PHE A 30 27.99 -17.18 6.52
C PHE A 30 26.70 -17.39 5.73
N ALA A 31 26.28 -18.64 5.67
CA ALA A 31 25.00 -19.01 5.11
C ALA A 31 24.24 -19.90 6.09
N PHE A 32 22.92 -19.87 6.01
CA PHE A 32 22.10 -20.73 6.85
C PHE A 32 20.76 -21.07 6.22
N HIS A 33 20.26 -22.24 6.58
CA HIS A 33 18.90 -22.67 6.28
C HIS A 33 17.95 -22.32 7.43
N PHE A 34 16.74 -21.87 7.09
CA PHE A 34 15.66 -21.64 8.06
C PHE A 34 14.28 -21.89 7.42
N ASN A 35 13.31 -22.23 8.26
CA ASN A 35 11.91 -22.34 7.87
C ASN A 35 11.20 -20.99 8.00
N PHE A 36 10.62 -20.52 6.90
CA PHE A 36 9.83 -19.29 6.85
C PHE A 36 8.34 -19.61 6.81
N PHE A 37 7.63 -19.28 7.89
CA PHE A 37 6.18 -19.46 7.97
C PHE A 37 5.46 -18.27 7.33
N GLN A 38 4.64 -18.55 6.31
CA GLN A 38 3.90 -17.53 5.59
C GLN A 38 2.61 -17.17 6.34
N THR A 39 2.73 -16.45 7.46
CA THR A 39 1.60 -16.08 8.34
C THR A 39 0.51 -15.23 7.67
N TYR A 40 0.80 -14.67 6.49
CA TYR A 40 -0.16 -13.96 5.65
C TYR A 40 -1.01 -14.89 4.75
N LEU A 41 -0.76 -16.19 4.77
CA LEU A 41 -1.57 -17.21 4.09
C LEU A 41 -2.49 -17.93 5.09
N PRO A 42 -3.71 -18.33 4.69
CA PRO A 42 -4.65 -19.02 5.58
C PRO A 42 -4.14 -20.37 6.13
N ASP A 43 -3.25 -21.04 5.40
CA ASP A 43 -2.66 -22.32 5.79
C ASP A 43 -1.32 -22.19 6.51
N GLU A 44 -0.81 -20.96 6.65
CA GLU A 44 0.48 -20.62 7.23
C GLU A 44 1.64 -21.49 6.70
N SER A 45 1.57 -21.85 5.41
CA SER A 45 2.51 -22.79 4.80
C SER A 45 3.97 -22.34 4.97
N ALA A 46 4.84 -23.29 5.34
CA ALA A 46 6.26 -23.05 5.53
C ALA A 46 7.04 -23.17 4.21
N LEU A 47 8.08 -22.35 4.06
CA LEU A 47 9.07 -22.44 3.00
C LEU A 47 10.45 -22.71 3.59
N ASP A 48 11.17 -23.68 3.04
CA ASP A 48 12.60 -23.85 3.30
C ASP A 48 13.39 -22.78 2.54
N LEU A 49 14.00 -21.85 3.27
CA LEU A 49 14.80 -20.75 2.71
C LEU A 49 16.28 -20.88 3.09
N LEU A 50 17.15 -20.42 2.19
CA LEU A 50 18.57 -20.22 2.41
C LEU A 50 18.83 -18.72 2.46
N ALA A 51 19.56 -18.28 3.48
CA ALA A 51 20.11 -16.94 3.58
C ALA A 51 21.63 -16.99 3.45
N LEU A 52 22.18 -16.10 2.64
CA LEU A 52 23.62 -15.89 2.46
C LEU A 52 23.94 -14.45 2.84
N ILE A 53 24.78 -14.29 3.86
CA ILE A 53 25.13 -12.98 4.43
C ILE A 53 26.64 -12.78 4.31
N TYR A 54 27.02 -11.64 3.77
CA TYR A 54 28.38 -11.13 3.81
C TYR A 54 28.38 -9.78 4.50
N ALA A 55 29.41 -9.53 5.27
CA ALA A 55 29.52 -8.31 6.05
C ALA A 55 30.97 -7.81 6.04
N ASP A 56 31.10 -6.51 5.83
CA ASP A 56 32.36 -5.78 5.81
C ASP A 56 32.27 -4.59 6.75
N THR A 57 33.25 -4.45 7.63
CA THR A 57 33.35 -3.40 8.65
C THR A 57 34.63 -2.58 8.52
N THR A 58 35.40 -2.79 7.43
CA THR A 58 36.71 -2.15 7.21
C THR A 58 36.65 -0.62 7.14
N SER A 59 35.52 -0.03 6.75
CA SER A 59 35.32 1.43 6.69
C SER A 59 34.88 2.05 8.01
N GLY A 60 34.66 1.25 9.06
CA GLY A 60 34.06 1.71 10.32
C GLY A 60 32.53 1.74 10.32
N GLU A 61 31.89 1.64 9.15
CA GLU A 61 30.45 1.36 8.99
C GLU A 61 30.25 -0.10 8.56
N VAL A 62 29.14 -0.72 8.97
CA VAL A 62 28.84 -2.12 8.63
C VAL A 62 28.12 -2.20 7.28
N ALA A 63 28.83 -2.64 6.25
CA ALA A 63 28.25 -2.98 4.96
C ALA A 63 27.75 -4.43 4.95
N LEU A 64 26.44 -4.62 5.10
CA LEU A 64 25.80 -5.94 5.08
C LEU A 64 25.19 -6.22 3.71
N HIS A 65 25.57 -7.35 3.11
CA HIS A 65 25.01 -7.88 1.88
C HIS A 65 24.18 -9.13 2.18
N LEU A 66 23.01 -9.22 1.56
CA LEU A 66 22.05 -10.29 1.78
C LEU A 66 21.57 -10.87 0.44
N SER A 67 21.53 -12.20 0.39
CA SER A 67 20.76 -12.96 -0.59
C SER A 67 19.86 -13.95 0.15
N VAL A 68 18.58 -14.02 -0.20
CA VAL A 68 17.63 -15.00 0.35
C VAL A 68 16.86 -15.65 -0.79
N PHE A 69 16.80 -16.98 -0.79
CA PHE A 69 16.21 -17.78 -1.85
C PHE A 69 15.74 -19.14 -1.35
N LYS A 70 14.94 -19.84 -2.16
CA LYS A 70 14.42 -21.18 -1.81
C LYS A 70 15.56 -22.19 -1.73
N LYS A 71 15.49 -23.09 -0.76
CA LYS A 71 16.46 -24.19 -0.59
C LYS A 71 16.38 -25.19 -1.74
N THR A 72 17.55 -25.58 -2.23
CA THR A 72 17.77 -26.81 -2.99
C THR A 72 19.03 -27.50 -2.46
N GLU A 73 19.12 -28.82 -2.59
CA GLU A 73 20.29 -29.57 -2.12
C GLU A 73 21.57 -29.20 -2.90
N GLU A 74 21.43 -28.88 -4.20
CA GLU A 74 22.53 -28.43 -5.05
C GLU A 74 23.14 -27.13 -4.54
N LEU A 75 22.30 -26.14 -4.22
CA LEU A 75 22.76 -24.85 -3.71
C LEU A 75 23.49 -24.98 -2.37
N ILE A 76 23.11 -25.93 -1.50
CA ILE A 76 23.80 -26.16 -0.23
C ILE A 76 25.23 -26.63 -0.47
N ILE A 77 25.43 -27.61 -1.36
CA ILE A 77 26.75 -28.15 -1.69
C ILE A 77 27.66 -27.04 -2.22
N ASP A 78 27.13 -26.23 -3.14
CA ASP A 78 27.88 -25.13 -3.73
C ASP A 78 28.27 -24.08 -2.67
N ILE A 79 27.32 -23.66 -1.82
CA ILE A 79 27.57 -22.68 -0.74
C ILE A 79 28.62 -23.18 0.26
N GLN A 80 28.59 -24.47 0.62
CA GLN A 80 29.58 -25.05 1.54
C GLN A 80 31.00 -24.94 0.97
N SER A 81 31.15 -25.11 -0.36
CA SER A 81 32.42 -24.98 -1.07
C SER A 81 32.83 -23.53 -1.38
N LEU A 82 31.91 -22.58 -1.25
CA LEU A 82 32.11 -21.18 -1.63
C LEU A 82 33.14 -20.49 -0.73
N PRO A 83 34.11 -19.73 -1.28
CA PRO A 83 34.94 -18.83 -0.49
C PRO A 83 34.11 -17.78 0.27
N ASP A 84 34.60 -17.29 1.40
CA ASP A 84 33.92 -16.35 2.30
C ASP A 84 34.16 -14.87 1.96
N ASP A 85 34.38 -14.57 0.68
CA ASP A 85 34.57 -13.22 0.17
C ASP A 85 33.41 -12.75 -0.73
N LEU A 86 33.19 -11.43 -0.78
CA LEU A 86 32.07 -10.84 -1.51
C LEU A 86 32.12 -11.11 -3.02
N MET A 87 33.31 -11.17 -3.63
CA MET A 87 33.44 -11.37 -5.06
C MET A 87 32.99 -12.78 -5.45
N SER A 88 33.42 -13.80 -4.69
CA SER A 88 32.97 -15.18 -4.86
C SER A 88 31.46 -15.31 -4.66
N ILE A 89 30.92 -14.64 -3.64
CA ILE A 89 29.47 -14.59 -3.40
C ILE A 89 28.72 -13.96 -4.57
N GLN A 90 29.17 -12.81 -5.06
CA GLN A 90 28.56 -12.12 -6.19
C GLN A 90 28.59 -12.97 -7.47
N GLN A 91 29.70 -13.69 -7.71
CA GLN A 91 29.80 -14.63 -8.83
C GLN A 91 28.82 -15.80 -8.68
N PHE A 92 28.72 -16.38 -7.48
CA PHE A 92 27.80 -17.48 -7.19
C PHE A 92 26.34 -17.07 -7.39
N VAL A 93 25.91 -15.95 -6.82
CA VAL A 93 24.51 -15.49 -6.98
C VAL A 93 24.22 -15.13 -8.43
N THR A 94 25.17 -14.52 -9.15
CA THR A 94 25.00 -14.20 -10.59
C THR A 94 24.87 -15.47 -11.42
N ALA A 95 25.73 -16.47 -11.20
CA ALA A 95 25.71 -17.73 -11.94
C ALA A 95 24.41 -18.53 -11.74
N ASN A 96 23.78 -18.36 -10.57
CA ASN A 96 22.52 -19.04 -10.21
C ASN A 96 21.28 -18.15 -10.40
N CYS A 97 21.41 -16.96 -10.99
CA CYS A 97 20.32 -16.00 -11.14
C CYS A 97 19.61 -15.66 -9.82
N LEU A 98 20.38 -15.57 -8.73
CA LEU A 98 19.89 -15.26 -7.38
C LEU A 98 20.07 -13.77 -7.08
N PRO A 99 19.11 -13.17 -6.35
CA PRO A 99 19.18 -11.76 -6.00
C PRO A 99 20.18 -11.49 -4.86
N ILE A 100 20.92 -10.38 -4.93
CA ILE A 100 21.72 -9.88 -3.81
C ILE A 100 21.61 -8.36 -3.72
N PHE A 101 21.57 -7.82 -2.50
CA PHE A 101 21.60 -6.38 -2.26
C PHE A 101 22.27 -6.05 -0.93
N GLN A 102 22.59 -4.78 -0.74
CA GLN A 102 23.13 -4.28 0.51
C GLN A 102 21.96 -3.98 1.46
N VAL A 103 21.70 -4.85 2.44
CA VAL A 103 20.62 -4.68 3.42
C VAL A 103 20.88 -3.49 4.35
N SER A 104 22.14 -3.05 4.46
CA SER A 104 22.51 -1.83 5.17
C SER A 104 22.37 -0.52 4.39
N ALA A 105 21.87 -0.59 3.16
CA ALA A 105 21.49 0.57 2.35
C ALA A 105 19.96 0.74 2.32
N PRO A 106 19.43 1.86 1.81
CA PRO A 106 18.01 2.02 1.56
C PRO A 106 17.44 0.96 0.59
N TRP A 107 16.27 0.41 0.90
CA TRP A 107 15.64 -0.69 0.16
C TRP A 107 14.65 -0.15 -0.87
N GLU A 108 15.02 -0.14 -2.16
CA GLU A 108 14.09 0.22 -3.23
C GLU A 108 12.97 -0.82 -3.33
N LEU A 109 11.74 -0.40 -3.14
CA LEU A 109 10.58 -1.29 -3.12
C LEU A 109 10.08 -1.56 -4.53
N VAL A 110 9.84 -2.84 -4.82
CA VAL A 110 9.15 -3.32 -6.02
C VAL A 110 7.70 -3.59 -5.62
N PRO A 111 6.73 -2.85 -6.16
CA PRO A 111 5.34 -3.02 -5.76
C PRO A 111 4.71 -4.26 -6.38
N VAL A 112 3.64 -4.74 -5.73
CA VAL A 112 2.71 -5.72 -6.31
C VAL A 112 1.41 -5.04 -6.73
N HIS A 113 0.88 -5.39 -7.90
CA HIS A 113 -0.35 -4.83 -8.46
C HIS A 113 -1.51 -5.78 -8.19
N ILE A 114 -2.50 -5.31 -7.44
CA ILE A 114 -3.68 -6.10 -7.05
C ILE A 114 -4.88 -5.60 -7.84
N PRO A 115 -5.43 -6.38 -8.79
CA PRO A 115 -6.60 -5.98 -9.54
C PRO A 115 -7.83 -5.85 -8.64
N LYS A 116 -8.66 -4.86 -8.92
CA LYS A 116 -9.93 -4.60 -8.24
C LYS A 116 -11.01 -4.33 -9.29
N PRO A 117 -12.31 -4.55 -9.00
CA PRO A 117 -13.36 -4.21 -9.96
C PRO A 117 -13.34 -2.74 -10.41
N TRP A 118 -12.80 -1.85 -9.56
CA TRP A 118 -12.75 -0.41 -9.79
C TRP A 118 -11.43 0.12 -10.37
N GLY A 119 -10.41 -0.72 -10.56
CA GLY A 119 -9.06 -0.29 -10.94
C GLY A 119 -8.03 -1.22 -10.31
N GLN A 120 -7.02 -0.66 -9.68
CA GLN A 120 -6.02 -1.48 -8.98
C GLN A 120 -5.55 -0.80 -7.71
N GLU A 121 -5.05 -1.63 -6.80
CA GLU A 121 -4.17 -1.18 -5.74
C GLU A 121 -2.74 -1.54 -6.12
N ILE A 122 -1.80 -0.64 -5.88
CA ILE A 122 -0.37 -0.86 -6.10
C ILE A 122 0.30 -0.83 -4.74
N TRP A 123 0.70 -1.97 -4.21
CA TRP A 123 1.22 -2.09 -2.84
C TRP A 123 2.74 -2.06 -2.82
N PHE A 124 3.33 -1.12 -2.08
CA PHE A 124 4.78 -1.02 -1.90
C PHE A 124 5.28 -1.72 -0.65
N THR A 125 4.43 -1.86 0.38
CA THR A 125 4.74 -2.60 1.61
C THR A 125 3.70 -3.67 1.95
N GLY A 126 2.75 -3.93 1.06
CA GLY A 126 1.68 -4.91 1.27
C GLY A 126 2.19 -6.35 1.28
N ILE A 127 1.74 -7.13 2.26
CA ILE A 127 2.05 -8.54 2.44
C ILE A 127 0.74 -9.25 2.80
N GLU A 128 0.07 -9.82 1.79
CA GLU A 128 -1.17 -10.58 1.97
C GLU A 128 -1.19 -11.80 1.06
N ALA A 129 -2.17 -12.70 1.25
CA ALA A 129 -2.36 -13.87 0.40
C ALA A 129 -2.51 -13.57 -1.11
N ARG A 130 -2.98 -12.36 -1.46
CA ARG A 130 -3.14 -11.93 -2.86
C ARG A 130 -1.83 -11.53 -3.52
N GLY A 131 -0.79 -11.25 -2.75
CA GLY A 131 0.50 -10.78 -3.23
C GLY A 131 1.33 -10.11 -2.15
N GLN A 132 2.64 -10.06 -2.40
CA GLN A 132 3.61 -9.47 -1.51
C GLN A 132 4.52 -8.51 -2.27
N ALA A 133 4.82 -7.37 -1.67
CA ALA A 133 5.85 -6.47 -2.16
C ALA A 133 7.24 -7.13 -2.06
N ALA A 134 8.20 -6.58 -2.79
CA ALA A 134 9.57 -7.06 -2.81
C ALA A 134 10.57 -5.90 -2.70
N VAL A 135 11.84 -6.22 -2.46
CA VAL A 135 12.95 -5.29 -2.56
C VAL A 135 13.71 -5.57 -3.85
N LYS A 136 14.04 -4.52 -4.58
CA LYS A 136 14.82 -4.60 -5.81
C LYS A 136 16.26 -4.95 -5.47
N CYS A 137 16.82 -5.90 -6.18
CA CYS A 137 18.17 -6.39 -5.96
C CYS A 137 18.94 -6.47 -7.29
N ASN A 138 20.25 -6.60 -7.20
CA ASN A 138 21.02 -7.05 -8.35
C ASN A 138 20.64 -8.51 -8.64
N GLY A 139 20.25 -8.81 -9.88
CA GLY A 139 19.83 -10.16 -10.29
C GLY A 139 18.36 -10.50 -10.05
N GLY A 140 17.53 -9.56 -9.57
CA GLY A 140 16.08 -9.78 -9.42
C GLY A 140 15.45 -8.99 -8.29
N SER A 141 14.55 -9.62 -7.54
CA SER A 141 13.97 -9.05 -6.32
C SER A 141 13.83 -10.14 -5.25
N ILE A 142 13.85 -9.71 -3.98
CA ILE A 142 13.59 -10.59 -2.84
C ILE A 142 12.25 -10.17 -2.23
N PRO A 143 11.32 -11.11 -1.97
CA PRO A 143 10.13 -10.82 -1.20
C PRO A 143 10.42 -10.06 0.09
N LEU A 144 9.74 -8.93 0.29
CA LEU A 144 9.86 -8.13 1.51
C LEU A 144 9.68 -8.97 2.80
N PRO A 145 8.70 -9.89 2.92
CA PRO A 145 8.59 -10.71 4.12
C PRO A 145 9.80 -11.58 4.43
N TRP A 146 10.56 -12.02 3.42
CA TRP A 146 11.76 -12.84 3.64
C TRP A 146 12.90 -12.03 4.23
N ILE A 147 13.01 -10.74 3.86
CA ILE A 147 13.99 -9.83 4.45
C ILE A 147 13.58 -9.46 5.87
N LEU A 148 12.30 -9.14 6.09
CA LEU A 148 11.79 -8.79 7.41
C LEU A 148 11.92 -9.93 8.41
N ALA A 149 11.84 -11.19 7.97
CA ALA A 149 12.10 -12.35 8.82
C ALA A 149 13.54 -12.38 9.39
N LEU A 150 14.50 -11.73 8.72
CA LEU A 150 15.90 -11.66 9.16
C LEU A 150 16.23 -10.30 9.80
N PHE A 151 15.54 -9.25 9.39
CA PHE A 151 15.74 -7.87 9.81
C PHE A 151 14.38 -7.25 10.21
N PRO A 152 13.85 -7.57 11.40
CA PRO A 152 12.46 -7.29 11.78
C PRO A 152 12.23 -5.86 12.26
N GLN A 153 13.26 -4.99 12.20
CA GLN A 153 13.24 -3.57 12.55
C GLN A 153 12.00 -2.83 12.03
N ALA A 154 11.52 -3.20 10.83
CA ALA A 154 10.34 -2.60 10.20
C ALA A 154 9.07 -3.46 10.30
N GLN A 155 9.10 -4.66 10.89
CA GLN A 155 8.03 -5.65 10.78
C GLN A 155 6.83 -5.39 11.70
N GLN A 156 7.05 -5.03 12.97
CA GLN A 156 5.97 -4.98 13.97
C GLN A 156 4.95 -3.85 13.74
N SER A 157 5.31 -2.83 12.98
CA SER A 157 4.49 -1.64 12.71
C SER A 157 4.63 -1.15 11.27
N LEU A 158 4.83 -2.07 10.31
CA LEU A 158 5.04 -1.70 8.91
C LEU A 158 3.84 -0.91 8.39
N ILE A 159 4.04 0.37 8.11
CA ILE A 159 3.02 1.23 7.53
C ILE A 159 2.70 0.67 6.16
N LEU A 160 1.42 0.46 5.90
CA LEU A 160 0.97 -0.03 4.61
C LEU A 160 0.88 1.15 3.64
N LEU A 161 1.83 1.18 2.71
CA LEU A 161 1.94 2.15 1.64
C LEU A 161 1.40 1.52 0.36
N LYS A 162 0.38 2.16 -0.20
CA LYS A 162 -0.21 1.76 -1.49
C LYS A 162 -0.60 2.98 -2.32
N VAL A 163 -0.78 2.76 -3.61
CA VAL A 163 -1.45 3.71 -4.50
C VAL A 163 -2.80 3.13 -4.88
N LEU A 164 -3.85 3.91 -4.72
CA LEU A 164 -5.16 3.61 -5.31
C LEU A 164 -5.19 4.23 -6.71
N ASP A 165 -5.41 3.39 -7.72
CA ASP A 165 -5.41 3.78 -9.13
C ASP A 165 -6.74 3.36 -9.78
N PRO A 166 -7.83 4.11 -9.53
CA PRO A 166 -9.14 3.78 -10.07
C PRO A 166 -9.24 4.07 -11.56
N LEU A 167 -10.06 3.30 -12.27
CA LEU A 167 -10.38 3.57 -13.67
C LEU A 167 -10.98 4.99 -13.82
N PRO A 168 -10.81 5.66 -14.96
CA PRO A 168 -11.40 6.98 -15.21
C PRO A 168 -12.90 6.93 -15.50
N ASP A 169 -13.47 5.74 -15.65
CA ASP A 169 -14.87 5.56 -16.01
C ASP A 169 -15.80 5.76 -14.81
N GLU A 170 -16.70 6.74 -14.88
CA GLU A 170 -17.76 6.93 -13.88
C GLU A 170 -18.47 5.60 -13.59
N VAL A 171 -18.84 5.35 -12.33
CA VAL A 171 -19.44 4.10 -11.82
C VAL A 171 -18.45 2.95 -11.73
N TYR A 172 -17.70 2.71 -12.81
CA TYR A 172 -16.81 1.57 -12.93
C TYR A 172 -15.48 1.80 -12.23
N GLY A 173 -15.06 3.04 -12.04
CA GLY A 173 -13.87 3.42 -11.29
C GLY A 173 -14.15 3.92 -9.88
N ASP A 174 -15.41 3.98 -9.45
CA ASP A 174 -15.75 4.42 -8.10
C ASP A 174 -15.47 3.29 -7.11
N LEU A 175 -14.85 3.61 -5.97
CA LEU A 175 -14.61 2.66 -4.89
C LEU A 175 -15.88 2.38 -4.07
N TYR A 176 -15.80 1.40 -3.18
CA TYR A 176 -16.83 1.13 -2.19
C TYR A 176 -17.06 2.36 -1.31
N PHE A 177 -18.32 2.67 -1.00
CA PHE A 177 -18.62 3.57 0.10
C PHE A 177 -18.51 2.75 1.39
N GLU A 178 -17.36 2.87 2.04
CA GLU A 178 -16.96 2.05 3.17
C GLU A 178 -16.55 2.90 4.38
N LEU A 179 -16.53 2.27 5.56
CA LEU A 179 -15.99 2.88 6.77
C LEU A 179 -15.04 1.91 7.49
N HIS A 180 -14.22 2.49 8.35
CA HIS A 180 -13.25 1.77 9.18
C HIS A 180 -13.44 2.11 10.66
N GLU A 181 -13.25 1.14 11.54
CA GLU A 181 -13.40 1.30 12.99
C GLU A 181 -12.10 1.65 13.70
N LYS A 182 -11.02 0.98 13.32
CA LYS A 182 -9.66 1.08 13.86
C LYS A 182 -8.69 1.64 12.85
N LYS A 183 -8.83 1.29 11.57
CA LYS A 183 -7.89 1.65 10.51
C LYS A 183 -7.86 3.16 10.36
N GLN A 184 -6.66 3.72 10.43
CA GLN A 184 -6.39 5.12 10.13
C GLN A 184 -5.63 5.19 8.82
N GLU A 185 -6.03 6.14 7.98
CA GLU A 185 -5.43 6.31 6.67
C GLU A 185 -5.38 7.77 6.26
N VAL A 186 -4.42 8.07 5.39
CA VAL A 186 -4.25 9.40 4.80
C VAL A 186 -4.04 9.27 3.31
N TYR A 187 -4.76 10.07 2.53
CA TYR A 187 -4.65 10.13 1.09
C TYR A 187 -3.89 11.38 0.66
N VAL A 188 -3.01 11.25 -0.32
CA VAL A 188 -2.38 12.36 -1.03
C VAL A 188 -2.69 12.23 -2.51
N VAL A 189 -3.42 13.20 -3.07
CA VAL A 189 -3.84 13.18 -4.47
C VAL A 189 -2.64 13.43 -5.38
N THR A 190 -2.32 12.46 -6.24
CA THR A 190 -1.18 12.54 -7.15
C THR A 190 -1.57 12.75 -8.61
N SER A 191 -2.77 12.33 -9.00
CA SER A 191 -3.30 12.66 -10.33
C SER A 191 -4.83 12.70 -10.34
N VAL A 192 -5.37 13.53 -11.23
CA VAL A 192 -6.78 13.54 -11.60
C VAL A 192 -6.85 13.36 -13.13
N ASP A 193 -7.58 12.34 -13.58
CA ASP A 193 -7.75 12.07 -15.00
C ASP A 193 -8.52 13.20 -15.69
N LYS A 194 -7.91 13.79 -16.73
CA LYS A 194 -8.47 14.96 -17.43
C LYS A 194 -9.59 14.63 -18.40
N GLN A 195 -9.75 13.36 -18.79
CA GLN A 195 -10.86 12.93 -19.64
C GLN A 195 -12.12 12.74 -18.78
N ALA A 196 -11.96 12.10 -17.61
CA ALA A 196 -13.00 11.97 -16.61
C ALA A 196 -13.41 13.31 -15.99
N TRP A 197 -12.42 14.15 -15.67
CA TRP A 197 -12.61 15.44 -15.00
C TRP A 197 -11.95 16.58 -15.79
N PRO A 198 -12.59 17.13 -16.84
CA PRO A 198 -12.00 18.17 -17.70
C PRO A 198 -11.61 19.46 -16.98
N SER A 199 -12.24 19.76 -15.84
CA SER A 199 -11.87 20.90 -14.98
C SER A 199 -10.57 20.68 -14.20
N GLY A 200 -10.05 19.44 -14.17
CA GLY A 200 -8.95 19.04 -13.28
C GLY A 200 -9.37 18.84 -11.83
N ILE A 201 -10.68 18.86 -11.54
CA ILE A 201 -11.24 18.70 -10.18
C ILE A 201 -11.97 17.36 -10.11
N GLY A 202 -11.35 16.39 -9.46
CA GLY A 202 -11.94 15.11 -9.11
C GLY A 202 -12.78 15.19 -7.84
N ARG A 203 -13.18 14.03 -7.29
CA ARG A 203 -13.99 13.98 -6.07
C ARG A 203 -13.67 12.76 -5.19
N ILE A 204 -14.03 12.89 -3.92
CA ILE A 204 -14.19 11.79 -2.98
C ILE A 204 -15.58 11.92 -2.33
N GLN A 205 -16.22 10.79 -2.09
CA GLN A 205 -17.36 10.72 -1.17
C GLN A 205 -16.79 10.72 0.25
N LEU A 206 -17.20 11.67 1.10
CA LEU A 206 -16.67 11.79 2.46
C LEU A 206 -17.75 12.27 3.43
N GLY A 207 -18.26 11.33 4.22
CA GLY A 207 -19.35 11.53 5.15
C GLY A 207 -20.72 11.65 4.48
N PHE A 208 -21.72 11.93 5.30
CA PHE A 208 -23.10 12.13 4.85
C PHE A 208 -23.38 13.61 4.51
N SER A 209 -24.30 13.83 3.58
CA SER A 209 -24.73 15.16 3.15
C SER A 209 -25.44 15.90 4.28
N SER A 210 -24.84 17.00 4.73
CA SER A 210 -25.47 17.88 5.74
C SER A 210 -26.79 18.46 5.24
N ASP A 211 -26.91 18.72 3.93
CA ASP A 211 -28.14 19.19 3.31
C ASP A 211 -29.24 18.14 3.41
N LYS A 212 -28.91 16.89 3.06
CA LYS A 212 -29.85 15.77 3.17
C LYS A 212 -30.22 15.50 4.62
N ARG A 213 -29.25 15.58 5.53
CA ARG A 213 -29.45 15.37 6.97
C ARG A 213 -30.47 16.34 7.58
N ARG A 214 -30.53 17.58 7.08
CA ARG A 214 -31.51 18.61 7.52
C ARG A 214 -32.95 18.32 7.10
N GLU A 215 -33.19 17.39 6.18
CA GLU A 215 -34.54 16.95 5.81
C GLU A 215 -35.18 16.03 6.86
N TYR A 216 -34.40 15.54 7.84
CA TYR A 216 -34.84 14.57 8.84
C TYR A 216 -34.81 15.15 10.25
N LEU A 217 -35.79 14.77 11.05
CA LEU A 217 -35.99 15.30 12.41
C LEU A 217 -34.82 14.96 13.35
N ASN A 218 -34.28 13.75 13.24
CA ASN A 218 -33.19 13.25 14.09
C ASN A 218 -32.32 12.24 13.32
N GLU A 219 -31.24 11.82 13.97
CA GLU A 219 -30.25 10.91 13.39
C GLU A 219 -30.84 9.53 13.07
N ASN A 220 -31.74 9.01 13.92
CA ASN A 220 -32.36 7.70 13.70
C ASN A 220 -33.26 7.72 12.45
N ASP A 221 -34.03 8.79 12.25
CA ASP A 221 -34.86 8.94 11.06
C ASP A 221 -34.00 9.05 9.79
N PHE A 222 -32.87 9.75 9.86
CA PHE A 222 -31.90 9.83 8.77
C PHE A 222 -31.28 8.46 8.46
N LYS A 223 -30.73 7.77 9.47
CA LYS A 223 -30.12 6.44 9.33
C LYS A 223 -31.11 5.44 8.75
N LYS A 224 -32.35 5.44 9.25
CA LYS A 224 -33.43 4.59 8.73
C LYS A 224 -33.72 4.90 7.26
N ALA A 225 -33.85 6.17 6.89
CA ALA A 225 -34.13 6.53 5.51
C ALA A 225 -32.98 6.20 4.55
N TYR A 226 -31.73 6.34 4.99
CA TYR A 226 -30.57 5.90 4.24
C TYR A 226 -30.55 4.37 4.09
N LEU A 227 -30.79 3.63 5.17
CA LEU A 227 -30.88 2.17 5.15
C LEU A 227 -31.97 1.68 4.18
N ASP A 228 -33.15 2.31 4.20
CA ASP A 228 -34.24 2.02 3.26
C ASP A 228 -33.80 2.30 1.81
N ALA A 229 -33.09 3.40 1.56
CA ALA A 229 -32.59 3.74 0.23
C ALA A 229 -31.55 2.71 -0.28
N VAL A 230 -30.62 2.30 0.59
CA VAL A 230 -29.62 1.27 0.29
C VAL A 230 -30.29 -0.08 0.02
N ALA A 231 -31.21 -0.53 0.87
CA ALA A 231 -31.89 -1.82 0.71
C ALA A 231 -32.70 -1.89 -0.61
N ASN A 232 -33.38 -0.80 -0.96
CA ASN A 232 -34.11 -0.70 -2.22
C ASN A 232 -33.17 -0.78 -3.43
N TYR A 233 -32.05 -0.04 -3.39
CA TYR A 233 -31.04 -0.06 -4.44
C TYR A 233 -30.36 -1.44 -4.56
N GLU A 234 -29.91 -2.01 -3.45
CA GLU A 234 -29.21 -3.29 -3.39
C GLU A 234 -30.03 -4.43 -4.00
N LYS A 235 -31.33 -4.48 -3.70
CA LYS A 235 -32.25 -5.48 -4.27
C LYS A 235 -32.21 -5.46 -5.81
N VAL A 236 -32.28 -4.28 -6.40
CA VAL A 236 -32.26 -4.10 -7.86
C VAL A 236 -30.87 -4.36 -8.43
N ARG A 237 -29.82 -3.88 -7.75
CA ARG A 237 -28.42 -4.14 -8.12
C ARG A 237 -28.12 -5.63 -8.21
N ARG A 238 -28.52 -6.41 -7.20
CA ARG A 238 -28.37 -7.88 -7.17
C ARG A 238 -29.17 -8.60 -8.26
N GLU A 239 -30.33 -8.07 -8.65
CA GLU A 239 -31.07 -8.61 -9.79
C GLU A 239 -30.33 -8.37 -11.11
N LEU A 240 -29.80 -7.15 -11.29
CA LEU A 240 -29.02 -6.81 -12.47
C LEU A 240 -27.71 -7.62 -12.53
N ASP A 241 -27.04 -7.82 -11.41
CA ASP A 241 -25.83 -8.67 -11.32
C ASP A 241 -26.13 -10.12 -11.72
N ARG A 242 -27.24 -10.71 -11.25
CA ARG A 242 -27.65 -12.06 -11.67
C ARG A 242 -27.91 -12.15 -13.17
N LYS A 243 -28.49 -11.11 -13.78
CA LYS A 243 -28.70 -11.06 -15.24
C LYS A 243 -27.37 -10.92 -15.99
N ILE A 244 -26.40 -10.17 -15.46
CA ILE A 244 -25.05 -10.07 -16.01
C ILE A 244 -24.32 -11.41 -15.90
N ASP A 245 -24.34 -12.07 -14.74
CA ASP A 245 -23.72 -13.38 -14.52
C ASP A 245 -24.29 -14.45 -15.47
N GLY A 246 -25.58 -14.34 -15.82
CA GLY A 246 -26.25 -15.23 -16.78
C GLY A 246 -25.84 -15.01 -18.24
N LEU A 247 -25.16 -13.90 -18.56
CA LEU A 247 -24.62 -13.67 -19.90
C LEU A 247 -23.31 -14.45 -20.06
N SER A 248 -23.40 -15.64 -20.63
CA SER A 248 -22.24 -16.43 -21.05
C SER A 248 -21.60 -15.84 -22.31
N LEU A 249 -20.99 -14.66 -22.15
CA LEU A 249 -20.11 -14.07 -23.14
C LEU A 249 -18.75 -14.71 -22.89
N SER A 250 -18.38 -15.69 -23.71
CA SER A 250 -17.14 -16.44 -23.62
C SER A 250 -15.93 -15.53 -23.38
N SER A 251 -15.44 -15.47 -22.15
CA SER A 251 -14.11 -14.97 -21.82
C SER A 251 -13.55 -15.82 -20.71
N SER A 252 -12.92 -16.93 -21.11
CA SER A 252 -12.06 -17.81 -20.30
C SER A 252 -10.70 -17.17 -19.99
N ILE A 253 -10.65 -15.84 -19.89
CA ILE A 253 -9.42 -15.07 -19.73
C ILE A 253 -9.63 -14.21 -18.51
N ASP A 254 -8.67 -14.26 -17.59
CA ASP A 254 -8.54 -13.33 -16.47
C ASP A 254 -8.33 -11.93 -17.06
N PRO A 255 -9.38 -11.11 -17.23
CA PRO A 255 -9.25 -9.88 -17.97
C PRO A 255 -8.51 -8.87 -17.11
N SER A 256 -7.69 -8.04 -17.73
CA SER A 256 -7.26 -6.80 -17.08
C SER A 256 -8.50 -6.01 -16.61
N VAL A 257 -8.33 -5.17 -15.60
CA VAL A 257 -9.45 -4.45 -14.99
C VAL A 257 -10.19 -3.54 -15.98
N ALA A 258 -9.47 -2.91 -16.91
CA ALA A 258 -10.07 -2.14 -17.99
C ALA A 258 -10.95 -3.01 -18.92
N GLU A 259 -10.54 -4.26 -19.16
CA GLU A 259 -11.33 -5.22 -19.90
C GLU A 259 -12.56 -5.66 -19.10
N THR A 260 -12.48 -5.76 -17.76
CA THR A 260 -13.65 -6.00 -16.89
C THR A 260 -14.69 -4.88 -17.03
N ALA A 261 -14.28 -3.62 -16.95
CA ALA A 261 -15.22 -2.49 -17.12
C ALA A 261 -15.83 -2.47 -18.52
N GLN A 262 -15.02 -2.70 -19.57
CA GLN A 262 -15.53 -2.77 -20.94
C GLN A 262 -16.50 -3.94 -21.14
N TYR A 263 -16.23 -5.09 -20.51
CA TYR A 263 -17.10 -6.25 -20.48
C TYR A 263 -18.43 -5.92 -19.82
N LEU A 264 -18.43 -5.31 -18.63
CA LEU A 264 -19.66 -4.91 -17.94
C LEU A 264 -20.49 -3.95 -18.78
N LYS A 265 -19.87 -2.97 -19.45
CA LYS A 265 -20.56 -2.08 -20.39
C LYS A 265 -21.21 -2.83 -21.55
N LYS A 266 -20.51 -3.82 -22.12
CA LYS A 266 -21.07 -4.68 -23.18
C LYS A 266 -22.26 -5.49 -22.67
N CYS A 267 -22.16 -6.08 -21.48
CA CYS A 267 -23.26 -6.80 -20.83
C CYS A 267 -24.49 -5.91 -20.64
N ILE A 268 -24.31 -4.72 -20.07
CA ILE A 268 -25.39 -3.75 -19.89
C ILE A 268 -26.02 -3.36 -21.23
N ASN A 269 -25.22 -3.13 -22.27
CA ASN A 269 -25.73 -2.82 -23.61
C ASN A 269 -26.59 -3.98 -24.17
N ILE A 270 -26.13 -5.23 -24.03
CA ILE A 270 -26.89 -6.41 -24.45
C ILE A 270 -28.20 -6.54 -23.66
N LEU A 271 -28.14 -6.42 -22.33
CA LEU A 271 -29.34 -6.48 -21.49
C LEU A 271 -30.35 -5.40 -21.88
N SER A 272 -29.89 -4.18 -22.19
CA SER A 272 -30.76 -3.04 -22.54
C SER A 272 -31.60 -3.22 -23.80
N GLN A 273 -31.37 -4.27 -24.60
CA GLN A 273 -32.13 -4.56 -25.81
C GLN A 273 -33.53 -5.14 -25.50
N SER A 274 -33.78 -5.69 -24.31
CA SER A 274 -35.12 -6.11 -23.88
C SER A 274 -35.79 -5.02 -23.04
N ILE A 275 -37.12 -4.88 -23.18
CA ILE A 275 -37.91 -3.86 -22.47
C ILE A 275 -37.78 -4.03 -20.95
N GLU A 276 -37.98 -5.25 -20.45
CA GLU A 276 -37.90 -5.58 -19.03
C GLU A 276 -36.54 -5.20 -18.41
N ASN A 277 -35.44 -5.54 -19.08
CA ASN A 277 -34.10 -5.24 -18.56
C ASN A 277 -33.77 -3.75 -18.66
N LYS A 278 -34.30 -3.05 -19.68
CA LYS A 278 -34.15 -1.61 -19.81
C LYS A 278 -34.83 -0.88 -18.64
N GLU A 279 -36.02 -1.32 -18.23
CA GLU A 279 -36.71 -0.80 -17.04
C GLU A 279 -35.92 -1.10 -15.76
N LEU A 280 -35.34 -2.30 -15.63
CA LEU A 280 -34.48 -2.67 -14.51
C LEU A 280 -33.25 -1.75 -14.41
N ILE A 281 -32.53 -1.54 -15.53
CA ILE A 281 -31.35 -0.66 -15.60
C ILE A 281 -31.73 0.78 -15.24
N HIS A 282 -32.86 1.27 -15.75
CA HIS A 282 -33.34 2.62 -15.41
C HIS A 282 -33.68 2.73 -13.90
N THR A 283 -34.32 1.70 -13.35
CA THR A 283 -34.64 1.63 -11.92
C THR A 283 -33.39 1.61 -11.07
N GLU A 284 -32.36 0.85 -11.46
CA GLU A 284 -31.06 0.82 -10.81
C GLU A 284 -30.45 2.22 -10.75
N GLN A 285 -30.39 2.91 -11.89
CA GLN A 285 -29.80 4.25 -11.99
C GLN A 285 -30.53 5.26 -11.10
N LYS A 286 -31.88 5.19 -11.10
CA LYS A 286 -32.72 6.05 -10.26
C LYS A 286 -32.48 5.79 -8.77
N LEU A 287 -32.49 4.53 -8.34
CA LEU A 287 -32.30 4.18 -6.93
C LEU A 287 -30.89 4.50 -6.45
N ARG A 288 -29.87 4.30 -7.31
CA ARG A 288 -28.50 4.70 -7.03
C ARG A 288 -28.36 6.20 -6.86
N HIS A 289 -29.03 6.99 -7.71
CA HIS A 289 -29.06 8.45 -7.55
C HIS A 289 -29.72 8.88 -6.23
N ILE A 290 -30.83 8.24 -5.84
CA ILE A 290 -31.50 8.51 -4.56
C ILE A 290 -30.57 8.18 -3.39
N MET A 291 -29.93 7.01 -3.39
CA MET A 291 -28.98 6.58 -2.37
C MET A 291 -27.78 7.55 -2.27
N ASN A 292 -27.18 7.92 -3.41
CA ASN A 292 -26.06 8.85 -3.45
C ASN A 292 -26.43 10.27 -2.99
N GLY A 293 -27.72 10.63 -3.00
CA GLY A 293 -28.21 11.90 -2.45
C GLY A 293 -27.99 12.04 -0.93
N PHE A 294 -27.73 10.95 -0.22
CA PHE A 294 -27.36 10.96 1.20
C PHE A 294 -25.87 11.23 1.43
N VAL A 295 -25.04 11.15 0.39
CA VAL A 295 -23.58 11.20 0.50
C VAL A 295 -23.08 12.61 0.24
N ASN A 296 -22.06 13.03 0.99
CA ASN A 296 -21.37 14.28 0.76
C ASN A 296 -20.18 14.08 -0.19
N TYR A 297 -19.97 15.03 -1.11
CA TYR A 297 -18.88 14.99 -2.07
C TYR A 297 -17.91 16.13 -1.80
N LEU A 298 -16.64 15.80 -1.59
CA LEU A 298 -15.55 16.76 -1.46
C LEU A 298 -14.79 16.85 -2.80
N PRO A 299 -14.59 18.04 -3.38
CA PRO A 299 -13.77 18.21 -4.57
C PRO A 299 -12.30 17.94 -4.25
N LEU A 300 -11.57 17.37 -5.20
CA LEU A 300 -10.15 17.05 -5.07
C LEU A 300 -9.32 17.56 -6.25
N VAL A 301 -8.16 18.14 -5.95
CA VAL A 301 -7.12 18.50 -6.91
C VAL A 301 -5.79 17.85 -6.55
N VAL A 302 -4.87 17.81 -7.51
CA VAL A 302 -3.51 17.28 -7.27
C VAL A 302 -2.83 18.06 -6.15
N GLY A 303 -2.27 17.35 -5.19
CA GLY A 303 -1.66 17.90 -3.99
C GLY A 303 -2.60 17.98 -2.79
N ASP A 304 -3.91 17.78 -2.94
CA ASP A 304 -4.79 17.70 -1.77
C ASP A 304 -4.40 16.52 -0.87
N THR A 305 -4.55 16.72 0.44
CA THR A 305 -4.29 15.69 1.44
C THR A 305 -5.50 15.51 2.34
N LEU A 306 -5.89 14.26 2.58
CA LEU A 306 -7.07 13.91 3.35
C LEU A 306 -6.67 12.95 4.46
N ALA A 307 -6.73 13.39 5.71
CA ALA A 307 -6.77 12.47 6.85
C ALA A 307 -8.18 11.87 6.90
N ILE A 308 -8.31 10.56 6.71
CA ILE A 308 -9.61 9.90 6.72
C ILE A 308 -9.94 9.51 8.17
N PRO A 309 -10.98 10.08 8.78
CA PRO A 309 -11.34 9.76 10.14
C PRO A 309 -11.94 8.35 10.22
N ARG A 310 -11.70 7.69 11.36
CA ARG A 310 -12.41 6.46 11.72
C ARG A 310 -13.91 6.75 11.79
N ARG A 311 -14.73 5.77 11.43
CA ARG A 311 -16.21 5.79 11.46
C ARG A 311 -16.87 6.80 10.53
N VAL A 312 -16.11 7.52 9.71
CA VAL A 312 -16.66 8.37 8.63
C VAL A 312 -16.65 7.57 7.34
N PRO A 313 -17.83 7.30 6.73
CA PRO A 313 -17.88 6.61 5.45
C PRO A 313 -17.24 7.42 4.32
N HIS A 314 -16.53 6.76 3.42
CA HIS A 314 -15.85 7.40 2.30
C HIS A 314 -15.70 6.48 1.09
N ALA A 315 -15.49 7.08 -0.09
CA ALA A 315 -15.18 6.38 -1.34
C ALA A 315 -14.42 7.29 -2.30
N LEU A 316 -13.20 6.91 -2.69
CA LEU A 316 -12.50 7.59 -3.79
C LEU A 316 -13.27 7.41 -5.10
N GLN A 317 -13.42 8.47 -5.88
CA GLN A 317 -14.15 8.40 -7.15
C GLN A 317 -13.21 8.13 -8.33
N HIS A 318 -13.78 7.62 -9.41
CA HIS A 318 -13.13 7.31 -10.67
C HIS A 318 -12.10 8.37 -11.11
N GLY A 319 -10.97 7.91 -11.66
CA GLY A 319 -9.93 8.76 -12.23
C GLY A 319 -9.15 9.62 -11.24
N VAL A 320 -9.41 9.54 -9.94
CA VAL A 320 -8.60 10.19 -8.90
C VAL A 320 -7.60 9.19 -8.34
N LYS A 321 -6.31 9.45 -8.53
CA LYS A 321 -5.22 8.62 -8.00
C LYS A 321 -4.69 9.22 -6.71
N VAL A 322 -4.51 8.39 -5.69
CA VAL A 322 -3.93 8.80 -4.42
C VAL A 322 -2.81 7.87 -4.00
N VAL A 323 -1.80 8.43 -3.32
CA VAL A 323 -0.94 7.67 -2.43
C VAL A 323 -1.65 7.56 -1.09
N GLU A 324 -1.69 6.37 -0.53
CA GLU A 324 -2.32 6.06 0.74
C GLU A 324 -1.31 5.43 1.69
N PHE A 325 -1.22 6.02 2.89
CA PHE A 325 -0.58 5.40 4.04
C PHE A 325 -1.68 4.98 5.01
N GLN A 326 -1.64 3.73 5.46
CA GLN A 326 -2.61 3.20 6.41
C GLN A 326 -1.95 2.33 7.49
N THR A 327 -2.63 2.18 8.61
CA THR A 327 -2.31 1.17 9.63
C THR A 327 -2.42 -0.25 9.02
N PRO A 328 -1.55 -1.21 9.38
CA PRO A 328 -1.52 -2.55 8.78
C PRO A 328 -2.63 -3.47 9.31
N VAL A 329 -3.88 -2.99 9.32
CA VAL A 329 -5.06 -3.76 9.69
C VAL A 329 -6.00 -3.88 8.50
N TYR A 330 -6.45 -5.09 8.21
CA TYR A 330 -7.48 -5.32 7.22
C TYR A 330 -8.86 -5.27 7.91
N GLU A 331 -9.53 -4.14 7.76
CA GLU A 331 -10.91 -3.98 8.20
C GLU A 331 -11.64 -3.02 7.27
N ARG A 332 -12.91 -3.34 7.00
CA ARG A 332 -13.83 -2.45 6.29
C ARG A 332 -15.25 -2.91 6.55
N LYS A 333 -16.16 -1.95 6.56
CA LYS A 333 -17.60 -2.18 6.47
C LYS A 333 -18.10 -1.50 5.21
N ILE A 334 -18.64 -2.27 4.27
CA ILE A 334 -19.13 -1.73 3.00
C ILE A 334 -20.58 -1.28 3.21
N LEU A 335 -20.87 0.02 3.08
CA LEU A 335 -22.22 0.56 3.20
C LEU A 335 -22.99 0.42 1.88
N SER A 336 -22.32 0.65 0.75
CA SER A 336 -22.91 0.48 -0.58
C SER A 336 -21.85 0.40 -1.67
N PHE A 337 -22.22 -0.15 -2.82
CA PHE A 337 -21.35 -0.20 -3.99
C PHE A 337 -22.13 -0.12 -5.31
N ALA A 338 -21.53 0.53 -6.31
CA ALA A 338 -22.13 0.70 -7.63
C ALA A 338 -21.96 -0.52 -8.56
N GLN A 339 -21.14 -1.47 -8.15
CA GLN A 339 -20.85 -2.71 -8.88
C GLN A 339 -21.04 -3.93 -7.96
N LYS A 340 -20.81 -5.13 -8.49
CA LYS A 340 -20.86 -6.36 -7.71
C LYS A 340 -19.70 -6.43 -6.72
N VAL A 341 -20.00 -6.72 -5.46
CA VAL A 341 -18.97 -7.05 -4.46
C VAL A 341 -18.54 -8.51 -4.65
N ILE A 342 -17.23 -8.73 -4.81
CA ILE A 342 -16.67 -10.06 -5.11
C ILE A 342 -16.08 -10.78 -3.89
N THR A 343 -15.86 -10.06 -2.80
CA THR A 343 -15.18 -10.59 -1.60
C THR A 343 -16.13 -11.06 -0.50
N GLN A 344 -17.39 -10.64 -0.56
CA GLN A 344 -18.44 -10.98 0.41
C GLN A 344 -19.80 -10.91 -0.28
N ASP A 345 -20.80 -11.60 0.28
CA ASP A 345 -22.13 -11.75 -0.27
C ASP A 345 -23.16 -10.76 0.31
N HIS A 346 -22.77 -9.91 1.27
CA HIS A 346 -23.61 -8.94 1.96
C HIS A 346 -22.96 -7.54 2.00
N TRP A 347 -23.77 -6.50 2.21
CA TRP A 347 -23.28 -5.18 2.63
C TRP A 347 -23.42 -5.05 4.14
N ASP A 348 -22.50 -4.32 4.76
CA ASP A 348 -22.42 -4.12 6.20
C ASP A 348 -23.27 -2.94 6.70
N THR A 349 -24.13 -2.38 5.83
CA THR A 349 -24.81 -1.09 5.99
C THR A 349 -25.45 -0.90 7.36
N GLU A 350 -26.20 -1.87 7.85
CA GLU A 350 -26.87 -1.77 9.16
C GLU A 350 -25.85 -1.63 10.29
N SER A 351 -24.90 -2.56 10.39
CA SER A 351 -23.84 -2.52 11.43
C SER A 351 -22.91 -1.31 11.28
N ALA A 352 -22.70 -0.83 10.06
CA ALA A 352 -21.91 0.37 9.80
C ALA A 352 -22.61 1.62 10.34
N LEU A 353 -23.93 1.74 10.14
CA LEU A 353 -24.72 2.88 10.61
C LEU A 353 -24.83 2.94 12.13
N GLU A 354 -24.72 1.82 12.84
CA GLU A 354 -24.70 1.83 14.31
C GLU A 354 -23.55 2.68 14.88
N ILE A 355 -22.41 2.68 14.20
CA ILE A 355 -21.18 3.32 14.65
C ILE A 355 -20.76 4.53 13.82
N ALA A 356 -21.39 4.75 12.65
CA ALA A 356 -21.01 5.81 11.72
C ALA A 356 -21.18 7.20 12.34
N GLU A 357 -20.19 8.06 12.11
CA GLU A 357 -20.28 9.49 12.38
C GLU A 357 -21.08 10.16 11.26
N ILE A 358 -22.31 10.58 11.59
CA ILE A 358 -23.26 11.14 10.62
C ILE A 358 -23.02 12.63 10.38
N ASP A 359 -22.64 13.37 11.42
CA ASP A 359 -22.48 14.83 11.39
C ASP A 359 -21.00 15.22 11.26
N TYR A 360 -20.33 14.72 10.22
CA TYR A 360 -18.92 15.01 9.96
C TYR A 360 -18.75 16.25 9.06
N THR A 361 -17.80 17.12 9.43
CA THR A 361 -17.32 18.21 8.56
C THR A 361 -15.82 18.06 8.36
N PHE A 362 -15.39 18.04 7.10
CA PHE A 362 -13.98 17.94 6.76
C PHE A 362 -13.24 19.22 7.14
N HIS A 363 -12.14 19.06 7.87
CA HIS A 363 -11.19 20.12 8.17
C HIS A 363 -9.78 19.61 7.91
N SER A 364 -8.96 20.42 7.24
CA SER A 364 -7.54 20.11 7.06
C SER A 364 -6.80 20.29 8.39
N THR A 365 -5.99 19.31 8.77
CA THR A 365 -5.18 19.31 9.99
C THR A 365 -3.69 19.48 9.70
N ILE A 366 -3.33 20.02 8.53
CA ILE A 366 -1.93 20.15 8.12
C ILE A 366 -1.22 21.16 9.02
N GLU A 367 -0.13 20.73 9.63
CA GLU A 367 0.75 21.54 10.45
C GLU A 367 2.03 21.89 9.68
N SER A 368 2.36 23.17 9.55
CA SER A 368 3.63 23.60 8.96
C SER A 368 4.74 23.54 10.00
N LEU A 369 5.69 22.62 9.84
CA LEU A 369 6.82 22.43 10.76
C LEU A 369 8.01 23.32 10.38
N ILE A 370 8.30 23.39 9.07
CA ILE A 370 9.36 24.21 8.51
C ILE A 370 8.81 24.92 7.30
N HIS A 371 9.05 26.22 7.20
CA HIS A 371 8.72 27.00 6.01
C HIS A 371 9.79 28.07 5.76
N CYS A 372 10.56 27.87 4.69
CA CYS A 372 11.49 28.86 4.15
C CYS A 372 11.53 28.77 2.62
N GLU A 373 12.26 29.68 1.95
CA GLU A 373 12.28 29.76 0.49
C GLU A 373 12.67 28.45 -0.22
N ARG A 374 13.49 27.61 0.42
CA ARG A 374 14.05 26.40 -0.21
C ARG A 374 13.46 25.09 0.30
N LEU A 375 12.76 25.12 1.42
CA LEU A 375 12.25 23.94 2.11
C LEU A 375 10.92 24.26 2.77
N SER A 376 9.91 23.45 2.48
CA SER A 376 8.70 23.36 3.29
C SER A 376 8.50 21.94 3.76
N VAL A 377 8.31 21.77 5.07
CA VAL A 377 7.94 20.51 5.70
C VAL A 377 6.59 20.70 6.36
N GLU A 378 5.61 19.92 5.90
CA GLU A 378 4.25 19.93 6.40
C GLU A 378 3.93 18.55 6.97
N GLN A 379 3.50 18.49 8.23
CA GLN A 379 2.94 17.27 8.80
C GLN A 379 1.49 17.15 8.35
N ILE A 380 1.22 16.15 7.51
CA ILE A 380 -0.11 15.89 6.96
C ILE A 380 -0.98 15.23 8.04
N VAL A 381 -0.41 14.22 8.71
CA VAL A 381 -1.05 13.49 9.81
C VAL A 381 -0.02 13.09 10.86
N SER A 382 -0.52 12.91 12.07
CA SER A 382 0.22 12.36 13.21
C SER A 382 -0.73 11.43 13.98
N PHE A 383 -0.95 10.24 13.44
CA PHE A 383 -1.79 9.20 14.05
C PHE A 383 -1.06 8.52 15.22
N ASP A 384 -1.73 7.60 15.92
CA ASP A 384 -1.13 6.93 17.08
C ASP A 384 0.03 6.03 16.65
N ASP A 385 -0.09 5.36 15.50
CA ASP A 385 0.90 4.39 15.02
C ASP A 385 1.97 4.99 14.10
N PHE A 386 1.67 6.09 13.39
CA PHE A 386 2.58 6.69 12.43
C PHE A 386 2.28 8.16 12.14
N LEU A 387 3.24 8.85 11.54
CA LEU A 387 3.06 10.19 11.00
C LEU A 387 3.47 10.23 9.52
N VAL A 388 2.91 11.19 8.79
CA VAL A 388 3.26 11.42 7.38
C VAL A 388 3.54 12.91 7.17
N ARG A 389 4.68 13.20 6.55
CA ARG A 389 5.10 14.53 6.15
C ARG A 389 5.07 14.66 4.62
N ARG A 390 4.67 15.83 4.15
CA ARG A 390 4.91 16.31 2.79
C ARG A 390 6.09 17.26 2.83
N ILE A 391 7.09 16.98 2.02
CA ILE A 391 8.32 17.76 1.97
C ILE A 391 8.50 18.28 0.54
N ASN A 392 8.54 19.60 0.41
CA ASN A 392 8.94 20.26 -0.83
C ASN A 392 10.34 20.83 -0.63
N LEU A 393 11.27 20.40 -1.47
CA LEU A 393 12.65 20.86 -1.49
C LEU A 393 12.91 21.52 -2.84
N GLU A 394 13.04 22.85 -2.87
CA GLU A 394 13.30 23.60 -4.11
C GLU A 394 14.73 23.34 -4.63
N ALA A 395 15.69 23.33 -3.70
CA ALA A 395 17.07 22.87 -3.91
C ALA A 395 17.78 22.76 -2.56
N GLY A 396 18.75 21.86 -2.44
CA GLY A 396 19.58 21.70 -1.25
C GLY A 396 19.40 20.33 -0.61
N TYR A 397 19.34 20.29 0.72
CA TYR A 397 19.21 19.03 1.46
C TYR A 397 18.23 19.14 2.64
N TYR A 398 17.70 17.99 3.04
CA TYR A 398 16.92 17.79 4.25
C TYR A 398 17.48 16.57 4.98
N GLU A 399 17.92 16.76 6.24
CA GLU A 399 18.41 15.65 7.05
C GLU A 399 17.23 14.79 7.52
N LEU A 400 17.40 13.47 7.43
CA LEU A 400 16.37 12.53 7.83
C LEU A 400 16.44 12.31 9.34
N GLU A 401 15.33 12.62 10.00
CA GLU A 401 15.06 12.18 11.37
C GLU A 401 14.29 10.85 11.31
N MET A 402 14.77 9.83 12.02
CA MET A 402 14.14 8.51 12.08
C MET A 402 14.24 7.91 13.48
N SER A 403 13.32 7.00 13.80
CA SER A 403 13.22 6.34 15.10
C SER A 403 13.10 4.81 15.03
N SER A 404 12.99 4.24 13.82
CA SER A 404 12.90 2.78 13.59
C SER A 404 13.07 2.46 12.10
N TYR A 405 12.26 3.06 11.25
CA TYR A 405 12.48 3.04 9.80
C TYR A 405 11.84 4.29 9.18
N SER A 406 12.09 4.51 7.89
CA SER A 406 11.39 5.53 7.11
C SER A 406 10.89 4.97 5.80
N LEU A 407 9.68 5.38 5.40
CA LEU A 407 9.18 5.20 4.04
C LEU A 407 9.23 6.51 3.31
N VAL A 408 9.77 6.51 2.10
CA VAL A 408 9.90 7.72 1.29
C VAL A 408 9.40 7.45 -0.11
N MET A 409 8.57 8.34 -0.63
CA MET A 409 8.02 8.26 -1.98
C MET A 409 8.07 9.63 -2.65
N PRO A 410 8.99 9.87 -3.61
CA PRO A 410 8.93 11.06 -4.44
C PRO A 410 7.66 11.05 -5.28
N ILE A 411 6.93 12.15 -5.29
CA ILE A 411 5.72 12.32 -6.11
C ILE A 411 5.94 13.28 -7.28
N LYS A 412 6.96 14.15 -7.20
CA LYS A 412 7.38 15.02 -8.30
C LYS A 412 8.87 15.33 -8.20
N GLY A 413 9.53 15.46 -9.35
CA GLY A 413 10.95 15.79 -9.42
C GLY A 413 11.84 14.57 -9.19
N LYS A 414 13.13 14.82 -8.97
CA LYS A 414 14.16 13.82 -8.70
C LYS A 414 14.69 14.02 -7.29
N LEU A 415 14.71 12.94 -6.50
CA LEU A 415 15.23 12.97 -5.14
C LEU A 415 16.48 12.09 -5.07
N ASN A 416 17.58 12.61 -4.54
CA ASN A 416 18.75 11.82 -4.23
C ASN A 416 18.77 11.53 -2.74
N LEU A 417 18.88 10.27 -2.35
CA LEU A 417 19.14 9.85 -0.99
C LEU A 417 20.63 9.61 -0.82
N ILE A 418 21.26 10.23 0.16
CA ILE A 418 22.69 10.09 0.48
C ILE A 418 22.83 9.54 1.89
N TRP A 419 23.76 8.61 2.11
CA TRP A 419 24.06 8.02 3.42
C TRP A 419 25.56 7.70 3.58
N GLY A 420 25.96 7.46 4.83
CA GLY A 420 27.34 7.13 5.21
C GLY A 420 28.39 8.09 4.64
N ASP A 421 29.49 7.55 4.13
CA ASP A 421 30.62 8.29 3.54
C ASP A 421 30.33 8.89 2.13
N GLY A 422 29.06 9.04 1.76
CA GLY A 422 28.65 9.63 0.48
C GLY A 422 28.10 8.62 -0.53
N ALA A 423 27.69 7.44 -0.08
CA ALA A 423 26.87 6.55 -0.89
C ALA A 423 25.55 7.25 -1.26
N TYR A 424 25.03 7.00 -2.45
CA TYR A 424 23.82 7.67 -2.92
C TYR A 424 22.94 6.78 -3.80
N GLN A 425 21.66 7.13 -3.85
CA GLN A 425 20.65 6.52 -4.70
C GLN A 425 19.72 7.60 -5.25
N GLU A 426 19.51 7.64 -6.57
CA GLU A 426 18.47 8.47 -7.18
C GLU A 426 17.12 7.75 -7.09
N LEU A 427 16.09 8.46 -6.63
CA LEU A 427 14.72 8.00 -6.51
C LEU A 427 13.84 8.75 -7.52
N ALA A 428 13.16 8.00 -8.37
CA ALA A 428 12.23 8.53 -9.36
C ALA A 428 10.85 8.83 -8.76
N ALA A 429 10.11 9.76 -9.35
CA ALA A 429 8.71 9.97 -8.99
C ALA A 429 7.89 8.66 -9.15
N GLY A 430 7.12 8.31 -8.13
CA GLY A 430 6.35 7.07 -8.06
C GLY A 430 7.12 5.85 -7.55
N SER A 431 8.43 5.95 -7.33
CA SER A 431 9.21 4.92 -6.62
C SER A 431 9.07 5.09 -5.11
N ALA A 432 9.24 4.01 -4.34
CA ALA A 432 9.28 4.06 -2.89
C ALA A 432 10.52 3.36 -2.35
N VAL A 433 11.03 3.84 -1.23
CA VAL A 433 12.17 3.25 -0.52
C VAL A 433 11.84 3.06 0.95
N LEU A 434 12.27 1.94 1.52
CA LEU A 434 12.28 1.68 2.96
C LEU A 434 13.70 1.86 3.48
N ILE A 435 13.89 2.72 4.47
CA ILE A 435 15.18 3.02 5.08
C ILE A 435 15.18 2.43 6.50
N PRO A 436 15.91 1.35 6.79
CA PRO A 436 16.01 0.80 8.14
C PRO A 436 16.90 1.68 9.04
N GLU A 437 16.57 1.83 10.33
CA GLU A 437 17.34 2.65 11.29
C GLU A 437 18.76 2.12 11.51
N GLU A 438 18.91 0.83 11.75
CA GLU A 438 20.11 0.31 12.43
C GLU A 438 21.37 0.13 11.57
N LEU A 439 21.32 0.40 10.27
CA LEU A 439 22.35 -0.14 9.37
C LEU A 439 23.17 0.88 8.57
N GLY A 440 22.87 2.17 8.59
CA GLY A 440 23.46 3.08 7.58
C GLY A 440 23.57 4.55 7.95
N GLY A 441 24.22 4.87 9.07
CA GLY A 441 24.76 6.22 9.31
C GLY A 441 23.74 7.36 9.23
N ARG A 442 24.21 8.57 8.89
CA ARG A 442 23.35 9.75 8.71
C ARG A 442 22.77 9.77 7.30
N TYR A 443 21.45 9.86 7.20
CA TYR A 443 20.76 9.99 5.92
C TYR A 443 20.38 11.44 5.64
N ARG A 444 20.49 11.84 4.38
CA ARG A 444 19.97 13.12 3.89
C ARG A 444 19.35 12.97 2.52
N PHE A 445 18.25 13.67 2.31
CA PHE A 445 17.67 13.85 0.99
C PHE A 445 18.28 15.08 0.35
N VAL A 446 18.58 15.01 -0.93
CA VAL A 446 19.17 16.09 -1.72
C VAL A 446 18.38 16.25 -3.00
N ALA A 447 18.07 17.49 -3.37
CA ALA A 447 17.47 17.81 -4.65
C ALA A 447 18.23 18.97 -5.31
N GLU A 448 18.50 18.83 -6.60
CA GLU A 448 19.12 19.89 -7.42
C GLU A 448 18.08 20.88 -7.97
N SER A 449 16.80 20.49 -7.95
CA SER A 449 15.65 21.27 -8.40
C SER A 449 14.39 20.85 -7.63
N SER A 450 13.30 21.61 -7.79
CA SER A 450 12.04 21.39 -7.06
C SER A 450 11.59 19.93 -7.06
N CYS A 451 11.59 19.35 -5.86
CA CYS A 451 11.19 17.97 -5.60
C CYS A 451 10.19 17.92 -4.46
N LEU A 452 9.08 17.23 -4.70
CA LEU A 452 8.03 16.98 -3.73
C LEU A 452 8.00 15.49 -3.41
N PHE A 453 8.09 15.15 -2.13
CA PHE A 453 8.08 13.77 -1.67
C PHE A 453 7.30 13.61 -0.38
N LEU A 454 6.84 12.39 -0.15
CA LEU A 454 6.15 11.97 1.05
C LEU A 454 7.12 11.18 1.91
N HIS A 455 7.12 11.46 3.20
CA HIS A 455 7.97 10.81 4.20
C HIS A 455 7.10 10.33 5.35
N ALA A 456 7.05 9.01 5.57
CA ALA A 456 6.29 8.40 6.65
C ALA A 456 7.23 7.73 7.66
N LEU A 457 6.88 7.89 8.93
CA LEU A 457 7.64 7.39 10.08
C LEU A 457 6.70 6.64 11.02
N PRO A 458 7.07 5.44 11.50
CA PRO A 458 6.35 4.81 12.60
C PRO A 458 6.53 5.65 13.86
N LYS A 459 5.51 5.71 14.72
CA LYS A 459 5.69 6.18 16.08
C LYS A 459 6.17 5.01 16.92
N ALA A 460 7.16 5.25 17.78
CA ALA A 460 7.55 4.27 18.77
C ALA A 460 6.33 3.98 19.66
N PHE A 461 5.96 2.71 19.82
CA PHE A 461 5.13 2.34 20.95
C PHE A 461 5.98 2.61 22.19
N ASP A 462 5.56 3.55 23.03
CA ASP A 462 6.06 3.58 24.41
C ASP A 462 5.78 2.17 24.95
N GLN A 463 6.84 1.39 25.18
CA GLN A 463 6.73 0.10 25.85
C GLN A 463 6.25 0.41 27.27
N VAL A 464 4.94 0.33 27.50
CA VAL A 464 4.31 0.42 28.82
C VAL A 464 4.60 -0.84 29.62
#